data_AF-U6FAG9-F1
#
_entry.id   AF-U6FAG9-F1
#
_cell.length_a   1.000
_cell.length_b   1.000
_cell.length_c   1.000
_cell.angle_alpha   90.00
_cell.angle_beta   90.00
_cell.angle_gamma   90.00
#
_symmetry.space_group_name_H-M   'P 1'
#
loop_
_entity.id
_entity.type
_entity.pdbx_description
1 polymer ?
#
loop_
_entity_poly.entity_id
_entity_poly.type
_entity_poly.pdbx_seq_one_letter_code
_entity_poly.pdbx_strand_id
1 'polypeptide(L)' 'MKKDLQYYMNLNYPTKFQKIVEQDGESYYRITVPKLPGLIAYGDNVNEGIEELKEAKKAWFSSCLRRNILIPEFN' A
#
# COMPACT_ATOMS: atom_id res chain seq x y z
N MET A 1 -22.66 8.92 1.68
CA MET A 1 -22.00 7.76 2.31
C MET A 1 -20.78 8.25 3.08
N LYS A 2 -20.51 7.76 4.28
CA LYS A 2 -19.32 8.17 5.05
C LYS A 2 -18.10 7.49 4.43
N LYS A 3 -17.09 8.28 4.05
CA LYS A 3 -15.81 7.77 3.52
C LYS A 3 -14.90 7.40 4.70
N ASP A 4 -15.17 6.26 5.33
CA ASP A 4 -14.41 5.76 6.46
C ASP A 4 -13.29 4.80 6.04
N LEU A 5 -12.60 4.23 7.03
CA LEU A 5 -11.49 3.31 6.77
C LEU A 5 -11.92 2.12 5.91
N GLN A 6 -13.09 1.53 6.19
CA GLN A 6 -13.59 0.37 5.46
C GLN A 6 -13.91 0.72 4.01
N TYR A 7 -14.51 1.90 3.77
CA TYR A 7 -14.72 2.42 2.42
C TYR A 7 -13.42 2.46 1.62
N TYR A 8 -12.37 3.08 2.17
CA TYR A 8 -11.09 3.19 1.47
C TYR A 8 -10.39 1.83 1.31
N MET A 9 -10.43 0.96 2.33
CA MET A 9 -9.82 -0.38 2.23
C MET A 9 -10.46 -1.26 1.14
N ASN A 10 -11.73 -1.01 0.80
CA ASN A 10 -12.46 -1.74 -0.24
C ASN A 10 -12.25 -1.20 -1.66
N LEU A 11 -11.61 -0.03 -1.82
CA LEU A 11 -11.31 0.49 -3.16
C LEU A 11 -10.20 -0.33 -3.81
N ASN A 12 -10.37 -0.63 -5.10
CA ASN A 12 -9.34 -1.30 -5.88
C ASN A 12 -8.23 -0.33 -6.27
N TYR A 13 -7.19 -0.26 -5.43
CA TYR A 13 -5.98 0.49 -5.75
C TYR A 13 -5.01 -0.38 -6.58
N PRO A 14 -4.74 -0.04 -7.86
CA PRO A 14 -3.72 -0.71 -8.65
C PRO A 14 -2.39 -0.65 -7.93
N THR A 15 -1.78 -1.82 -7.82
CA THR A 15 -0.56 -2.04 -7.04
C THR A 15 0.52 -2.51 -7.99
N LYS A 16 1.74 -1.96 -7.85
CA LYS A 16 2.91 -2.38 -8.62
C LYS A 16 3.82 -3.23 -7.74
N PHE A 17 4.26 -4.35 -8.28
CA PHE A 17 5.22 -5.26 -7.68
C PHE A 17 6.51 -5.19 -8.47
N GLN A 18 7.61 -4.91 -7.78
CA GLN A 18 8.95 -4.86 -8.38
C GLN A 18 9.85 -5.81 -7.60
N LYS A 19 10.38 -6.83 -8.27
CA LYS A 19 11.46 -7.63 -7.70
C LYS A 19 12.74 -6.78 -7.69
N ILE A 20 13.38 -6.71 -6.55
CA ILE A 20 14.70 -6.10 -6.35
C ILE A 20 15.67 -7.24 -6.09
N VAL A 21 16.84 -7.17 -6.73
CA VAL A 21 17.94 -8.12 -6.52
C VAL A 21 19.14 -7.30 -6.07
N GLU A 22 19.64 -7.61 -4.89
CA GLU A 22 20.78 -6.96 -4.27
C GLU A 22 22.10 -7.52 -4.84
N GLN A 23 23.21 -6.87 -4.52
CA GLN A 23 24.53 -7.23 -5.08
C GLN A 23 25.03 -8.61 -4.62
N ASP A 24 24.61 -9.05 -3.45
CA ASP A 24 24.91 -10.38 -2.88
C ASP A 24 24.01 -11.49 -3.44
N GLY A 25 23.05 -11.15 -4.31
CA GLY A 25 22.12 -12.08 -4.92
C GLY A 25 20.84 -12.31 -4.12
N GLU A 26 20.69 -11.71 -2.94
CA GLU A 26 19.41 -11.71 -2.23
C GLU A 26 18.34 -10.95 -3.03
N SER A 27 17.08 -11.34 -2.88
CA SER A 27 15.99 -10.68 -3.60
C SER A 27 14.73 -10.58 -2.77
N TYR A 28 14.06 -9.44 -2.88
CA TYR A 28 12.78 -9.16 -2.25
C TYR A 28 11.87 -8.41 -3.22
N TYR A 29 10.63 -8.17 -2.83
CA TYR A 29 9.66 -7.40 -3.59
C TYR A 29 9.42 -6.06 -2.94
N ARG A 30 9.52 -4.98 -3.72
CA ARG A 30 8.99 -3.67 -3.38
C ARG A 30 7.62 -3.50 -3.98
N ILE A 31 6.68 -3.06 -3.15
CA ILE A 31 5.27 -2.92 -3.50
C ILE A 31 4.86 -1.47 -3.29
N THR A 32 4.26 -0.90 -4.33
CA THR A 32 3.84 0.51 -4.31
C THR A 32 2.43 0.66 -4.86
N VAL A 33 1.73 1.69 -4.37
CA VAL A 33 0.44 2.10 -4.90
C VAL A 33 0.60 3.49 -5.49
N PRO A 34 0.68 3.66 -6.84
CA PRO A 34 1.05 4.94 -7.46
C PRO A 34 0.17 6.14 -7.05
N LYS A 35 -1.11 5.90 -6.73
CA LYS A 35 -2.05 6.93 -6.28
C LYS A 35 -1.94 7.26 -4.79
N LEU A 36 -1.22 6.47 -4.00
CA LEU A 36 -0.99 6.68 -2.58
C LEU A 36 0.52 6.93 -2.37
N PRO A 37 1.04 8.10 -2.80
CA PRO A 37 2.46 8.38 -2.70
C PRO A 37 2.93 8.33 -1.24
N GLY A 38 4.08 7.69 -1.03
CA GLY A 38 4.62 7.44 0.31
C GLY A 38 4.14 6.13 0.97
N LEU A 39 3.14 5.45 0.40
CA LEU A 39 2.79 4.09 0.79
C LEU A 39 3.66 3.08 0.04
N ILE A 40 4.56 2.44 0.76
CA ILE A 40 5.49 1.43 0.25
C ILE A 40 5.48 0.25 1.22
N ALA A 41 5.46 -0.96 0.68
CA ALA A 41 5.61 -2.20 1.43
C ALA A 41 6.73 -3.05 0.80
N TYR A 42 7.28 -3.95 1.60
CA TYR A 42 8.32 -4.89 1.20
C TYR A 42 7.97 -6.30 1.67
N GLY A 43 8.51 -7.31 1.01
CA GLY A 43 8.39 -8.70 1.46
C GLY A 43 9.34 -9.61 0.69
N ASP A 44 9.77 -10.71 1.30
CA ASP A 44 10.73 -11.62 0.68
C ASP A 44 10.09 -12.38 -0.48
N ASN A 45 8.76 -12.52 -0.42
CA ASN A 45 7.92 -12.99 -1.51
C ASN A 45 6.68 -12.10 -1.70
N VAL A 46 5.95 -12.36 -2.80
CA VAL A 46 4.76 -11.58 -3.18
C VAL A 46 3.67 -11.65 -2.12
N ASN A 47 3.45 -12.80 -1.48
CA ASN A 47 2.37 -12.97 -0.49
C ASN A 47 2.66 -12.16 0.78
N GLU A 48 3.89 -12.23 1.29
CA GLU A 48 4.32 -11.42 2.43
C GLU A 48 4.16 -9.93 2.15
N GLY A 49 4.60 -9.50 0.98
CA GLY A 49 4.48 -8.10 0.60
C GLY A 49 3.02 -7.64 0.42
N ILE A 50 2.09 -8.53 0.04
CA ILE A 50 0.64 -8.23 -0.01
C ILE A 50 0.09 -8.01 1.41
N GLU A 51 0.44 -8.87 2.35
CA GLU A 51 0.00 -8.72 3.74
C GLU A 51 0.59 -7.46 4.37
N GLU A 52 1.87 -7.17 4.12
CA GLU A 52 2.51 -5.93 4.58
C GLU A 52 1.84 -4.70 3.96
N LEU A 53 1.51 -4.73 2.66
CA LEU A 53 0.77 -3.64 2.01
C LEU A 53 -0.60 -3.40 2.65
N LYS A 54 -1.30 -4.47 3.05
CA LYS A 54 -2.62 -4.37 3.67
C LYS A 54 -2.56 -3.65 5.02
N GLU A 55 -1.58 -3.99 5.86
CA GLU A 55 -1.38 -3.30 7.14
C GLU A 55 -0.88 -1.87 6.94
N ALA A 56 0.03 -1.64 5.99
CA ALA A 56 0.48 -0.31 5.63
C ALA A 56 -0.68 0.58 5.14
N LYS A 57 -1.58 0.05 4.30
CA LYS A 57 -2.81 0.75 3.84
C LYS A 57 -3.67 1.15 5.03
N LYS A 58 -3.92 0.22 5.96
CA LYS A 58 -4.74 0.46 7.15
C LYS A 58 -4.16 1.59 8.00
N ALA A 59 -2.86 1.58 8.26
CA ALA A 59 -2.17 2.62 9.02
C ALA A 59 -2.21 3.98 8.29
N TRP A 60 -1.92 4.00 6.99
CA TRP A 60 -1.89 5.21 6.18
C TRP A 60 -3.28 5.86 6.06
N PHE A 61 -4.32 5.10 5.71
CA PHE A 61 -5.69 5.61 5.63
C PHE A 61 -6.18 6.11 7.00
N SER A 62 -5.92 5.36 8.07
CA SER A 62 -6.29 5.78 9.43
C SER A 62 -5.63 7.11 9.83
N SER A 63 -4.35 7.30 9.45
CA SER A 63 -3.62 8.54 9.68
C SER A 63 -4.22 9.71 8.89
N CYS A 64 -4.50 9.51 7.60
CA CYS A 64 -5.12 10.52 6.75
C CYS A 64 -6.49 10.94 7.28
N LEU A 65 -7.34 9.98 7.64
CA LEU A 65 -8.68 10.23 8.20
C LEU A 65 -8.61 11.05 9.50
N ARG A 66 -7.74 10.69 10.46
CA ARG A 66 -7.60 11.48 11.70
C ARG A 66 -7.12 12.91 11.47
N ARG A 67 -6.32 13.12 10.42
CA ARG A 67 -5.69 14.41 10.11
C ARG A 67 -6.47 15.22 9.07
N ASN A 68 -7.64 14.74 8.64
CA ASN A 68 -8.42 15.32 7.54
C ASN A 68 -7.59 15.52 6.25
N ILE A 69 -6.67 14.60 5.97
CA ILE A 69 -5.92 14.57 4.71
C ILE A 69 -6.74 13.81 3.67
N LEU A 70 -6.84 14.38 2.47
CA LEU A 70 -7.56 13.77 1.36
C LEU A 70 -6.89 12.47 0.92
N ILE A 71 -7.68 11.41 0.82
CA ILE A 71 -7.27 10.11 0.28
C ILE A 71 -7.72 10.04 -1.18
N PRO A 72 -6.81 9.80 -2.14
CA PRO A 72 -7.17 9.65 -3.55
C PRO A 72 -8.11 8.48 -3.83
N GLU A 73 -9.06 8.66 -4.74
CA GLU A 73 -10.07 7.65 -5.14
C GLU A 73 -9.97 7.36 -6.65
N PHE A 74 -10.55 6.25 -7.10
CA PHE A 74 -10.72 5.93 -8.52
C PHE A 74 -12.15 6.22 -8.96
N ASN A 75 -12.30 6.82 -10.13
CA ASN A 75 -13.54 6.86 -10.91
C ASN A 75 -13.49 5.81 -12.01
#